data_AF-A0A0C1QQZ5-F1
#
_entry.id   AF-A0A0C1QQZ5-F1
#
_cell.length_a   1.000
_cell.length_b   1.000
_cell.length_c   1.000
_cell.angle_alpha   90.00
_cell.angle_beta   90.00
_cell.angle_gamma   90.00
#
_symmetry.space_group_name_H-M   'P 1'
#
loop_
_entity.id
_entity.type
_entity.pdbx_description
1 polymer ?
#
loop_
_entity_poly.entity_id
_entity_poly.type
_entity_poly.pdbx_seq_one_letter_code
_entity_poly.pdbx_strand_id
1 'polypeptide(L)'
;MIKAPETAPAGNFSETIAGEVQYLIRRLAKPGKDLIKEVISEITYTNPSLLLGAAKIGQLLLFLKDQLKPKQYEQALANSLGWISGIANQLLKLAPILGNFTTKQLEQINRHLSPSALYKLATGRTPIEVIKSVLEKACTQEVSKQDIQIETKKHKDNQPKKEPTPWRYVGHGREYQPPRISEKAGAIVEQLSEHNSEPRRFVIEEAVLLLAEKFQQSLLVVA
;
A
#
# COMPACT_ATOMS: atom_id res chain seq x y z
N MET A 1 -5.80 50.80 30.95
CA MET A 1 -5.09 49.99 29.94
C MET A 1 -5.39 48.52 30.20
N ILE A 2 -6.26 47.91 29.41
CA ILE A 2 -6.60 46.49 29.53
C ILE A 2 -5.49 45.72 28.82
N LYS A 3 -4.70 44.95 29.58
CA LYS A 3 -3.69 44.05 29.02
C LYS A 3 -4.39 43.04 28.12
N ALA A 4 -3.97 42.96 26.86
CA ALA A 4 -4.38 41.90 25.96
C ALA A 4 -4.05 40.54 26.60
N PRO A 5 -4.95 39.55 26.56
CA PRO A 5 -4.65 38.23 27.08
C PRO A 5 -3.49 37.64 26.27
N GLU A 6 -2.50 37.10 27.00
CA GLU A 6 -1.34 36.43 26.43
C GLU A 6 -1.80 35.44 25.36
N THR A 7 -1.35 35.65 24.12
CA THR A 7 -1.49 34.69 23.04
C THR A 7 -0.92 33.35 23.52
N ALA A 8 -1.79 32.32 23.55
CA ALA A 8 -1.41 30.96 23.86
C ALA A 8 -0.11 30.60 23.14
N PRO A 9 0.85 29.93 23.80
CA PRO A 9 2.17 29.68 23.23
C PRO A 9 2.01 29.01 21.87
N ALA A 10 2.69 29.54 20.86
CA ALA A 10 2.78 28.89 19.56
C ALA A 10 3.32 27.48 19.79
N GLY A 11 2.44 26.48 19.69
CA GLY A 11 2.78 25.08 19.96
C GLY A 11 4.05 24.72 19.18
N ASN A 12 5.00 24.09 19.87
CA ASN A 12 6.30 23.75 19.31
C ASN A 12 6.14 23.01 17.96
N PHE A 13 6.62 23.62 16.88
CA PHE A 13 6.62 23.07 15.51
C PHE A 13 7.65 21.93 15.34
N SER A 14 7.63 20.97 16.26
CA SER A 14 8.45 19.75 16.28
C SER A 14 7.59 18.48 16.34
N GLU A 15 6.26 18.61 16.23
CA GLU A 15 5.37 17.46 16.24
C GLU A 15 5.27 16.80 14.87
N THR A 16 4.92 15.51 14.87
CA THR A 16 4.60 14.78 13.64
C THR A 16 3.36 15.38 12.99
N ILE A 17 3.13 15.10 11.71
CA ILE A 17 1.95 15.65 11.00
C ILE A 17 0.65 15.19 11.65
N ALA A 18 0.59 13.97 12.18
CA ALA A 18 -0.55 13.52 12.97
C ALA A 18 -0.77 14.40 14.21
N GLY A 19 0.30 14.75 14.93
CA GLY A 19 0.25 15.67 16.07
C GLY A 19 -0.21 17.08 15.68
N GLU A 20 0.38 17.66 14.62
CA GLU A 20 -0.03 18.96 14.10
C GLU A 20 -1.52 19.01 13.73
N VAL A 21 -2.02 17.96 13.06
CA VAL A 21 -3.42 17.87 12.65
C VAL A 21 -4.33 17.66 13.86
N GLN A 22 -3.94 16.87 14.86
CA GLN A 22 -4.70 16.75 16.11
C GLN A 22 -4.78 18.08 16.86
N TYR A 23 -3.67 18.84 16.92
CA TYR A 23 -3.67 20.18 17.50
C TYR A 23 -4.60 21.14 16.74
N LEU A 24 -4.58 21.08 15.40
CA LEU A 24 -5.51 21.84 14.56
C LEU A 24 -6.97 21.48 14.87
N ILE A 25 -7.32 20.19 14.91
CA ILE A 25 -8.68 19.73 15.23
C ILE A 25 -9.13 20.26 16.59
N ARG A 26 -8.27 20.22 17.61
CA ARG A 26 -8.56 20.79 18.94
C ARG A 26 -8.83 22.29 18.86
N ARG A 27 -8.08 23.03 18.04
CA ARG A 27 -8.31 24.47 17.82
C ARG A 27 -9.60 24.79 17.08
N LEU A 28 -10.05 23.90 16.19
CA LEU A 28 -11.29 24.04 15.42
C LEU A 28 -12.52 23.69 16.27
N ALA A 29 -12.36 22.86 17.31
CA ALA A 29 -13.41 22.48 18.25
C ALA A 29 -13.80 23.64 19.18
N LYS A 30 -14.40 24.70 18.62
CA LYS A 30 -14.91 25.86 19.35
C LYS A 30 -16.40 25.69 19.69
N PRO A 31 -16.86 26.21 20.84
CA PRO A 31 -18.28 26.19 21.20
C PRO A 31 -19.13 26.87 20.12
N GLY A 32 -20.23 26.22 19.72
CA GLY A 32 -21.18 26.75 18.73
C GLY A 32 -20.76 26.58 17.26
N LYS A 33 -19.61 25.98 16.97
CA LYS A 33 -19.18 25.61 15.61
C LYS A 33 -19.32 24.12 15.35
N ASP A 34 -19.70 23.76 14.13
CA ASP A 34 -19.74 22.38 13.67
C ASP A 34 -18.33 21.94 13.25
N LEU A 35 -17.68 21.14 14.11
CA LEU A 35 -16.33 20.65 13.88
C LEU A 35 -16.18 19.89 12.55
N ILE A 36 -17.19 19.13 12.14
CA ILE A 36 -17.14 18.37 10.87
C ILE A 36 -17.08 19.33 9.68
N LYS A 37 -17.88 20.41 9.70
CA LYS A 37 -17.85 21.43 8.65
C LYS A 37 -16.54 22.18 8.60
N GLU A 38 -15.98 22.51 9.76
CA GLU A 38 -14.67 23.19 9.85
C GLU A 38 -13.56 22.29 9.30
N VAL A 39 -13.56 20.99 9.63
CA VAL A 39 -12.59 20.02 9.08
C VAL A 39 -12.76 19.86 7.57
N ILE A 40 -13.99 19.78 7.06
CA ILE A 40 -14.26 19.75 5.61
C ILE A 40 -13.70 21.01 4.94
N SER A 41 -13.90 22.18 5.55
CA SER A 41 -13.38 23.44 5.03
C SER A 41 -11.85 23.45 4.97
N GLU A 42 -11.17 22.95 5.99
CA GLU A 42 -9.70 22.84 6.01
C GLU A 42 -9.18 21.91 4.91
N ILE A 43 -9.88 20.79 4.63
CA ILE A 43 -9.53 19.91 3.51
C ILE A 43 -9.62 20.68 2.19
N THR A 44 -10.69 21.46 1.98
CA THR A 44 -10.91 22.24 0.75
C THR A 44 -9.83 23.30 0.54
N TYR A 45 -9.31 23.92 1.60
CA TYR A 45 -8.25 24.94 1.52
C TYR A 45 -6.83 24.36 1.47
N THR A 46 -6.66 23.06 1.76
CA THR A 46 -5.35 22.42 1.74
C THR A 46 -5.00 21.96 0.33
N ASN A 47 -3.81 22.32 -0.15
CA ASN A 47 -3.36 21.94 -1.49
C ASN A 47 -2.91 20.46 -1.54
N PRO A 48 -3.61 19.56 -2.26
CA PRO A 48 -3.25 18.14 -2.35
C PRO A 48 -2.03 17.86 -3.23
N SER A 49 -1.57 18.82 -4.05
CA SER A 49 -0.43 18.64 -4.96
C SER A 49 0.92 18.59 -4.25
N LEU A 50 1.00 19.06 -3.00
CA LEU A 50 2.19 18.96 -2.17
C LEU A 50 2.09 17.75 -1.25
N LEU A 51 3.20 17.01 -1.08
CA LEU A 51 3.24 15.83 -0.20
C LEU A 51 2.79 16.16 1.24
N LEU A 52 3.18 17.33 1.74
CA LEU A 52 2.72 17.83 3.03
C LEU A 52 1.19 18.04 3.08
N GLY A 53 0.63 18.65 2.04
CA GLY A 53 -0.81 18.86 1.95
C GLY A 53 -1.58 17.54 1.83
N ALA A 54 -1.09 16.61 1.00
CA ALA A 54 -1.63 15.25 0.91
C ALA A 54 -1.59 14.51 2.27
N ALA A 55 -0.51 14.65 3.04
CA ALA A 55 -0.40 14.07 4.37
C ALA A 55 -1.41 14.68 5.36
N LYS A 56 -1.57 16.01 5.36
CA LYS A 56 -2.55 16.72 6.19
C LYS A 56 -3.98 16.35 5.84
N ILE A 57 -4.33 16.33 4.55
CA ILE A 57 -5.64 15.89 4.06
C ILE A 57 -5.88 14.45 4.49
N GLY A 58 -4.91 13.54 4.32
CA GLY A 58 -5.05 12.15 4.74
C GLY A 58 -5.39 11.99 6.23
N GLN A 59 -4.75 12.77 7.10
CA GLN A 59 -5.04 12.78 8.54
C GLN A 59 -6.43 13.36 8.87
N LEU A 60 -6.84 14.44 8.21
CA LEU A 60 -8.18 15.02 8.36
C LEU A 60 -9.27 14.05 7.87
N LEU A 61 -9.01 13.30 6.79
CA LEU A 61 -9.90 12.26 6.28
C LEU A 61 -10.03 11.07 7.23
N LEU A 62 -8.94 10.64 7.88
CA LEU A 62 -8.98 9.63 8.93
C LEU A 62 -9.90 10.08 10.08
N PHE A 63 -9.74 11.32 10.55
CA PHE A 63 -10.62 11.89 11.56
C PHE A 63 -12.09 11.86 11.13
N LEU A 64 -12.41 12.32 9.91
CA LEU A 64 -13.79 12.29 9.41
C LEU A 64 -14.36 10.87 9.32
N LYS A 65 -13.53 9.90 8.91
CA LYS A 65 -13.93 8.49 8.81
C LYS A 65 -14.29 7.90 10.17
N ASP A 66 -13.59 8.29 11.23
CA ASP A 66 -13.84 7.81 12.59
C ASP A 66 -15.09 8.46 13.21
N GLN A 67 -15.46 9.66 12.77
CA GLN A 67 -16.61 10.41 13.31
C GLN A 67 -17.92 10.20 12.54
N LEU A 68 -17.86 9.91 11.23
CA LEU A 68 -19.03 9.89 10.35
C LEU A 68 -19.49 8.47 10.00
N LYS A 69 -20.81 8.31 9.80
CA LYS A 69 -21.36 7.08 9.20
C LYS A 69 -20.94 6.99 7.72
N PRO A 70 -20.87 5.78 7.12
CA PRO A 70 -20.38 5.59 5.75
C PRO A 70 -20.99 6.52 4.70
N LYS A 71 -22.32 6.67 4.69
CA LYS A 71 -23.01 7.58 3.74
C LYS A 71 -22.68 9.06 3.96
N GLN A 72 -22.53 9.47 5.21
CA GLN A 72 -22.15 10.86 5.56
C GLN A 72 -20.70 11.13 5.19
N TYR A 73 -19.83 10.12 5.36
CA TYR A 73 -18.43 10.18 4.96
C TYR A 73 -18.27 10.30 3.44
N GLU A 74 -19.01 9.52 2.65
CA GLU A 74 -19.01 9.63 1.19
C GLU A 74 -19.45 11.02 0.73
N GLN A 75 -20.50 11.58 1.36
CA GLN A 75 -20.94 12.94 1.07
C GLN A 75 -19.89 13.99 1.48
N ALA A 76 -19.22 13.81 2.62
CA ALA A 76 -18.13 14.67 3.05
C ALA A 76 -16.97 14.66 2.06
N LEU A 77 -16.57 13.48 1.56
CA LEU A 77 -15.53 13.34 0.53
C LEU A 77 -15.90 14.07 -0.76
N ALA A 78 -17.14 13.90 -1.25
CA ALA A 78 -17.61 14.58 -2.44
C ALA A 78 -17.57 16.11 -2.26
N ASN A 79 -17.95 16.60 -1.08
CA ASN A 79 -17.96 18.04 -0.78
C ASN A 79 -16.56 18.63 -0.59
N SER A 80 -15.62 17.88 0.01
CA SER A 80 -14.30 18.38 0.38
C SER A 80 -13.27 18.25 -0.74
N LEU A 81 -13.32 17.15 -1.51
CA LEU A 81 -12.35 16.84 -2.56
C LEU A 81 -12.93 17.01 -3.97
N GLY A 82 -14.25 17.09 -4.13
CA GLY A 82 -14.89 17.25 -5.43
C GLY A 82 -14.46 16.17 -6.43
N TRP A 83 -13.96 16.61 -7.58
CA TRP A 83 -13.55 15.76 -8.70
C TRP A 83 -12.33 14.87 -8.43
N ILE A 84 -11.53 15.16 -7.37
CA ILE A 84 -10.40 14.32 -6.95
C ILE A 84 -10.77 13.33 -5.83
N SER A 85 -12.05 13.15 -5.50
CA SER A 85 -12.49 12.14 -4.51
C SER A 85 -11.97 10.72 -4.79
N GLY A 86 -11.66 10.39 -6.05
CA GLY A 86 -11.04 9.11 -6.44
C GLY A 86 -9.69 8.81 -5.77
N ILE A 87 -8.95 9.82 -5.30
CA ILE A 87 -7.67 9.63 -4.58
C ILE A 87 -7.83 9.48 -3.07
N ALA A 88 -9.03 9.71 -2.51
CA ALA A 88 -9.28 9.68 -1.06
C ALA A 88 -8.88 8.35 -0.42
N ASN A 89 -9.19 7.23 -1.08
CA ASN A 89 -8.82 5.90 -0.60
C ASN A 89 -7.31 5.67 -0.56
N GLN A 90 -6.55 6.28 -1.47
CA GLN A 90 -5.09 6.22 -1.45
C GLN A 90 -4.53 7.08 -0.33
N LEU A 91 -5.04 8.31 -0.16
CA LEU A 91 -4.66 9.19 0.94
C LEU A 91 -4.92 8.54 2.31
N LEU A 92 -6.08 7.91 2.48
CA LEU A 92 -6.42 7.17 3.70
C LEU A 92 -5.47 6.01 3.99
N LYS A 93 -5.04 5.27 2.96
CA LYS A 93 -4.07 4.18 3.11
C LYS A 93 -2.69 4.70 3.52
N LEU A 94 -2.30 5.86 3.00
CA LEU A 94 -0.99 6.46 3.27
C LEU A 94 -0.96 7.31 4.55
N ALA A 95 -2.11 7.77 5.03
CA ALA A 95 -2.21 8.67 6.16
C ALA A 95 -1.50 8.15 7.42
N PRO A 96 -1.64 6.87 7.85
CA PRO A 96 -0.92 6.35 9.02
C PRO A 96 0.60 6.36 8.87
N ILE A 97 1.12 6.27 7.64
CA ILE A 97 2.56 6.32 7.38
C ILE A 97 3.03 7.78 7.35
N LEU A 98 2.39 8.61 6.52
CA LEU A 98 2.76 10.01 6.33
C LEU A 98 2.60 10.83 7.61
N GLY A 99 1.63 10.46 8.46
CA GLY A 99 1.37 11.10 9.75
C GLY A 99 2.51 10.98 10.76
N ASN A 100 3.41 9.99 10.61
CA ASN A 100 4.54 9.78 11.51
C ASN A 100 5.75 10.66 11.20
N PHE A 101 5.78 11.28 10.00
CA PHE A 101 6.86 12.16 9.61
C PHE A 101 6.61 13.58 10.12
N THR A 102 7.71 14.30 10.37
CA THR A 102 7.69 15.74 10.59
C THR A 102 7.57 16.48 9.25
N THR A 103 7.18 17.76 9.32
CA THR A 103 7.15 18.66 8.15
C THR A 103 8.50 18.72 7.44
N LYS A 104 9.60 18.82 8.18
CA LYS A 104 10.97 18.82 7.64
C LYS A 104 11.31 17.53 6.91
N GLN A 105 10.94 16.38 7.48
CA GLN A 105 11.17 15.08 6.85
C GLN A 105 10.36 14.92 5.56
N LEU A 106 9.10 15.36 5.53
CA LEU A 106 8.32 15.34 4.28
C LEU A 106 8.90 16.26 3.20
N GLU A 107 9.47 17.40 3.59
CA GLU A 107 10.15 18.28 2.65
C GLU A 107 11.41 17.61 2.07
N GLN A 108 12.21 16.95 2.90
CA GLN A 108 13.37 16.16 2.45
C GLN A 108 12.94 15.03 1.51
N ILE A 109 11.91 14.27 1.88
CA ILE A 109 11.35 13.20 1.06
C ILE A 109 10.90 13.74 -0.31
N ASN A 110 10.24 14.90 -0.35
CA ASN A 110 9.79 15.51 -1.60
C ASN A 110 10.95 15.94 -2.52
N ARG A 111 12.14 16.23 -1.96
CA ARG A 111 13.36 16.52 -2.73
C ARG A 111 14.07 15.26 -3.20
N HIS A 112 14.07 14.21 -2.37
CA HIS A 112 14.77 12.96 -2.65
C HIS A 112 13.96 11.96 -3.50
N LEU A 113 12.66 12.18 -3.69
CA LEU A 113 11.83 11.37 -4.58
C LEU A 113 11.63 12.04 -5.93
N SER A 114 12.07 11.37 -6.99
CA SER A 114 11.69 11.78 -8.34
C SER A 114 10.16 11.72 -8.54
N PRO A 115 9.58 12.56 -9.42
CA PRO A 115 8.15 12.48 -9.76
C PRO A 115 7.71 11.09 -10.21
N SER A 116 8.59 10.36 -10.90
CA SER A 116 8.34 8.98 -11.34
C SER A 116 8.25 7.97 -10.18
N ALA A 117 9.03 8.19 -9.11
CA ALA A 117 9.03 7.39 -7.90
C ALA A 117 7.76 7.67 -7.07
N LEU A 118 7.40 8.95 -6.91
CA LEU A 118 6.14 9.36 -6.29
C LEU A 118 4.93 8.74 -6.98
N TYR A 119 4.86 8.82 -8.30
CA TYR A 119 3.79 8.19 -9.08
C TYR A 119 3.73 6.68 -8.81
N LYS A 120 4.89 6.00 -8.76
CA LYS A 120 4.95 4.56 -8.51
C LYS A 120 4.40 4.20 -7.13
N LEU A 121 4.74 4.96 -6.09
CA LEU A 121 4.18 4.79 -4.73
C LEU A 121 2.66 5.03 -4.71
N ALA A 122 2.18 6.04 -5.45
CA ALA A 122 0.76 6.38 -5.51
C ALA A 122 -0.11 5.36 -6.25
N THR A 123 0.43 4.57 -7.18
CA THR A 123 -0.37 3.62 -7.99
C THR A 123 -1.05 2.47 -7.22
N GLY A 124 -0.81 2.35 -5.91
CA GLY A 124 -1.48 1.38 -5.03
C GLY A 124 -1.10 -0.09 -5.26
N ARG A 125 -0.13 -0.37 -6.14
CA ARG A 125 0.42 -1.71 -6.41
C ARG A 125 1.63 -2.04 -5.54
N THR A 126 2.14 -1.06 -4.81
CA THR A 126 3.29 -1.20 -3.90
C THR A 126 2.77 -1.60 -2.52
N PRO A 127 3.32 -2.65 -1.88
CA PRO A 127 2.98 -3.02 -0.51
C PRO A 127 3.22 -1.86 0.47
N ILE A 128 2.41 -1.78 1.52
CA ILE A 128 2.45 -0.67 2.47
C ILE A 128 3.79 -0.64 3.24
N GLU A 129 4.37 -1.81 3.49
CA GLU A 129 5.66 -2.01 4.14
C GLU A 129 6.80 -1.47 3.27
N VAL A 130 6.72 -1.69 1.96
CA VAL A 130 7.68 -1.17 0.98
C VAL A 130 7.54 0.35 0.88
N ILE A 131 6.32 0.88 0.90
CA ILE A 131 6.10 2.33 0.93
C ILE A 131 6.75 2.95 2.16
N LYS A 132 6.56 2.35 3.34
CA LYS A 132 7.17 2.82 4.60
C LYS A 132 8.70 2.82 4.50
N SER A 133 9.31 1.70 4.12
CA SER A 133 10.76 1.56 3.92
C SER A 133 11.32 2.63 2.98
N VAL A 134 10.68 2.81 1.82
CA VAL A 134 11.09 3.80 0.82
C VAL A 134 11.00 5.23 1.35
N LEU A 135 9.93 5.57 2.07
CA LEU A 135 9.77 6.92 2.63
C LEU A 135 10.79 7.21 3.73
N GLU A 136 11.10 6.24 4.59
CA GLU A 136 12.16 6.36 5.60
C GLU A 136 13.53 6.53 4.93
N LYS A 137 13.80 5.75 3.87
CA LYS A 137 15.01 5.86 3.05
C LYS A 137 15.11 7.26 2.41
N ALA A 138 14.01 7.78 1.89
CA ALA A 138 13.93 9.08 1.26
C ALA A 138 14.15 10.26 2.24
N CYS A 139 14.17 10.04 3.55
CA CYS A 139 14.59 11.10 4.49
C CYS A 139 16.08 11.43 4.35
N THR A 140 16.93 10.47 3.97
CA THR A 140 18.39 10.65 4.01
C THR A 140 19.07 10.53 2.65
N GLN A 141 18.43 9.90 1.66
CA GLN A 141 19.03 9.63 0.35
C GLN A 141 18.00 9.66 -0.76
N GLU A 142 18.46 9.94 -1.98
CA GLU A 142 17.62 9.88 -3.17
C GLU A 142 17.08 8.46 -3.43
N VAL A 143 15.83 8.39 -3.86
CA VAL A 143 15.17 7.13 -4.21
C VAL A 143 14.60 7.19 -5.61
N SER A 144 15.05 6.27 -6.44
CA SER A 144 14.60 6.12 -7.83
C SER A 144 13.41 5.17 -7.95
N LYS A 145 12.78 5.18 -9.12
CA LYS A 145 11.76 4.18 -9.48
C LYS A 145 12.30 2.74 -9.47
N GLN A 146 13.58 2.55 -9.79
CA GLN A 146 14.21 1.22 -9.81
C GLN A 146 14.38 0.67 -8.39
N ASP A 147 14.77 1.51 -7.45
CA ASP A 147 14.88 1.12 -6.03
C ASP A 147 13.56 0.57 -5.50
N ILE A 148 12.44 1.27 -5.79
CA ILE A 148 11.09 0.83 -5.40
C ILE A 148 10.75 -0.53 -6.03
N GLN A 149 11.12 -0.77 -7.29
CA GLN A 149 10.87 -2.04 -7.96
C GLN A 149 11.68 -3.19 -7.33
N ILE A 150 12.95 -2.94 -7.00
CA ILE A 150 13.82 -3.91 -6.34
C ILE A 150 13.27 -4.27 -4.96
N GLU A 151 12.92 -3.27 -4.13
CA GLU A 151 12.33 -3.53 -2.81
C GLU A 151 10.97 -4.25 -2.92
N THR A 152 10.13 -3.88 -3.88
CA THR A 152 8.85 -4.56 -4.11
C THR A 152 9.05 -6.02 -4.49
N LYS A 153 10.06 -6.32 -5.32
CA LYS A 153 10.38 -7.70 -5.72
C LYS A 153 10.90 -8.50 -4.53
N LYS A 154 11.87 -7.96 -3.79
CA LYS A 154 12.40 -8.58 -2.56
C LYS A 154 11.29 -8.87 -1.55
N HIS A 155 10.37 -7.92 -1.33
CA HIS A 155 9.24 -8.13 -0.45
C HIS A 155 8.34 -9.28 -0.89
N LYS A 156 8.05 -9.39 -2.21
CA LYS A 156 7.25 -10.50 -2.75
C LYS A 156 7.96 -11.84 -2.63
N ASP A 157 9.27 -11.88 -2.87
CA ASP A 157 10.05 -13.10 -2.79
C ASP A 157 10.15 -13.63 -1.35
N ASN A 158 10.13 -12.71 -0.37
CA ASN A 158 10.14 -13.02 1.06
C ASN A 158 8.76 -13.33 1.65
N GLN A 159 7.67 -13.12 0.91
CA GLN A 159 6.35 -13.51 1.39
C GLN A 159 6.19 -15.02 1.32
N PRO A 160 5.55 -15.66 2.33
CA PRO A 160 5.25 -17.07 2.27
C PRO A 160 4.44 -17.34 1.01
N LYS A 161 5.00 -18.14 0.09
CA LYS A 161 4.30 -18.53 -1.13
C LYS A 161 3.07 -19.31 -0.69
N LYS A 162 1.88 -18.80 -0.99
CA LYS A 162 0.66 -19.58 -0.84
C LYS A 162 0.86 -20.87 -1.64
N GLU A 163 0.80 -22.00 -0.95
CA GLU A 163 0.73 -23.28 -1.62
C GLU A 163 -0.44 -23.21 -2.61
N PRO A 164 -0.25 -23.69 -3.86
CA PRO A 164 -1.34 -23.71 -4.82
C PRO A 164 -2.49 -24.48 -4.19
N THR A 165 -3.61 -23.80 -3.95
CA THR A 165 -4.81 -24.47 -3.46
C THR A 165 -5.22 -25.46 -4.55
N PRO A 166 -5.14 -26.78 -4.33
CA PRO A 166 -5.30 -27.77 -5.41
C PRO A 166 -6.73 -27.82 -5.96
N TRP A 167 -7.66 -27.21 -5.23
CA TRP A 167 -9.10 -27.27 -5.45
C TRP A 167 -9.62 -25.86 -5.72
N ARG A 168 -10.14 -25.63 -6.92
CA ARG A 168 -11.01 -24.47 -7.21
C ARG A 168 -12.42 -24.99 -7.50
N TYR A 169 -13.43 -24.27 -7.03
CA TYR A 169 -14.81 -24.56 -7.40
C TYR A 169 -15.04 -24.14 -8.85
N VAL A 170 -15.46 -25.09 -9.70
CA VAL A 170 -15.80 -24.83 -11.10
C VAL A 170 -17.20 -25.37 -11.35
N GLY A 171 -18.12 -24.51 -11.79
CA GLY A 171 -19.51 -24.86 -12.14
C GLY A 171 -20.33 -25.44 -10.98
N HIS A 172 -20.18 -26.73 -10.70
CA HIS A 172 -20.98 -27.51 -9.75
C HIS A 172 -20.17 -28.53 -8.90
N GLY A 173 -18.84 -28.41 -8.79
CA GLY A 173 -18.03 -29.33 -7.97
C GLY A 173 -16.61 -28.82 -7.64
N ARG A 174 -15.87 -29.62 -6.85
CA ARG A 174 -14.42 -29.45 -6.62
C ARG A 174 -13.66 -30.28 -7.66
N GLU A 175 -13.11 -29.65 -8.67
CA GLU A 175 -12.18 -30.32 -9.59
C GLU A 175 -10.74 -30.01 -9.20
N TYR A 176 -9.89 -31.05 -9.21
CA TYR A 176 -8.46 -30.90 -9.03
C TYR A 176 -7.89 -30.18 -10.24
N GLN A 177 -7.30 -28.99 -10.02
CA GLN A 177 -6.56 -28.30 -11.07
C GLN A 177 -5.07 -28.40 -10.71
N PRO A 178 -4.26 -29.18 -11.46
CA PRO A 178 -2.84 -29.27 -11.18
C PRO A 178 -2.21 -27.86 -11.29
N PRO A 179 -1.20 -27.55 -10.45
CA PRO A 179 -0.48 -26.30 -10.56
C PRO A 179 0.02 -26.10 -11.99
N ARG A 180 -0.03 -24.86 -12.49
CA ARG A 180 0.47 -24.53 -13.83
C ARG A 180 1.97 -24.84 -13.89
N ILE A 181 2.28 -26.02 -14.40
CA ILE A 181 3.63 -26.41 -14.79
C ILE A 181 4.03 -25.51 -15.97
N SER A 182 5.31 -25.18 -16.11
CA SER A 182 5.77 -24.41 -17.27
C SER A 182 5.36 -25.14 -18.56
N GLU A 183 5.09 -24.40 -19.65
CA GLU A 183 4.65 -25.02 -20.93
C GLU A 183 5.58 -26.16 -21.36
N LYS A 184 6.87 -26.03 -21.08
CA LYS A 184 7.89 -27.04 -21.36
C LYS A 184 7.72 -28.33 -20.55
N ALA A 185 7.27 -28.23 -19.30
CA ALA A 185 6.97 -29.39 -18.46
C ALA A 185 5.55 -29.94 -18.72
N GLY A 186 4.59 -29.08 -19.10
CA GLY A 186 3.28 -29.50 -19.59
C GLY A 186 3.38 -30.38 -20.84
N ALA A 187 4.24 -30.00 -21.80
CA ALA A 187 4.50 -30.79 -23.01
C ALA A 187 5.11 -32.17 -22.73
N ILE A 188 5.98 -32.29 -21.71
CA ILE A 188 6.57 -33.58 -21.31
C ILE A 188 5.50 -34.50 -20.70
N VAL A 189 4.60 -33.94 -19.89
CA VAL A 189 3.48 -34.69 -19.29
C VAL A 189 2.47 -35.12 -20.37
N GLU A 190 2.18 -34.26 -21.35
CA GLU A 190 1.32 -34.61 -22.48
C GLU A 190 1.90 -35.75 -23.32
N GLN A 191 3.21 -35.68 -23.67
CA GLN A 191 3.91 -36.74 -24.40
C GLN A 191 3.91 -38.09 -23.65
N LEU A 192 4.10 -38.08 -22.33
CA LEU A 192 4.04 -39.29 -21.51
C LEU A 192 2.61 -39.85 -21.41
N SER A 193 1.59 -38.99 -21.45
CA SER A 193 0.19 -39.40 -21.35
C SER A 193 -0.38 -40.00 -22.64
N GLU A 194 0.17 -39.66 -23.80
CA GLU A 194 -0.26 -40.23 -25.08
C GLU A 194 0.22 -41.67 -25.29
N HIS A 195 1.23 -42.12 -24.52
CA HIS A 195 1.88 -43.41 -24.73
C HIS A 195 1.47 -44.50 -23.72
N ASN A 196 0.67 -44.17 -22.69
CA ASN A 196 0.21 -45.14 -21.71
C ASN A 196 -1.29 -45.02 -21.45
N SER A 197 -2.00 -46.15 -21.47
CA SER A 197 -3.41 -46.30 -21.08
C SER A 197 -3.64 -46.11 -19.56
N GLU A 198 -2.63 -45.65 -18.83
CA GLU A 198 -2.71 -45.42 -17.40
C GLU A 198 -3.44 -44.11 -17.07
N PRO A 199 -4.20 -44.07 -15.96
CA PRO A 199 -4.78 -42.83 -15.47
C PRO A 199 -3.69 -41.76 -15.27
N ARG A 200 -3.92 -40.56 -15.82
CA ARG A 200 -3.00 -39.40 -15.80
C ARG A 200 -2.31 -39.14 -14.45
N ARG A 201 -2.95 -39.52 -13.35
CA ARG A 201 -2.40 -39.44 -11.98
C ARG A 201 -1.07 -40.19 -11.83
N PHE A 202 -0.97 -41.43 -12.30
CA PHE A 202 0.21 -42.26 -12.10
C PHE A 202 1.40 -41.74 -12.94
N VAL A 203 1.11 -41.31 -14.16
CA VAL A 203 2.09 -40.67 -15.05
C VAL A 203 2.67 -39.38 -14.45
N ILE A 204 1.83 -38.57 -13.78
CA ILE A 204 2.27 -37.35 -13.10
C ILE A 204 3.11 -37.67 -11.86
N GLU A 205 2.69 -38.64 -11.04
CA GLU A 205 3.44 -39.06 -9.86
C GLU A 205 4.83 -39.61 -10.25
N GLU A 206 4.92 -40.40 -11.32
CA GLU A 206 6.19 -40.94 -11.84
C GLU A 206 7.07 -39.85 -12.47
N ALA A 207 6.50 -38.92 -13.24
CA ALA A 207 7.25 -37.80 -13.81
C ALA A 207 7.81 -36.85 -12.73
N VAL A 208 7.07 -36.65 -11.64
CA VAL A 208 7.53 -35.86 -10.49
C VAL A 208 8.69 -36.57 -9.77
N LEU A 209 8.63 -37.89 -9.61
CA LEU A 209 9.72 -38.68 -9.04
C LEU A 209 10.98 -38.64 -9.93
N LEU A 210 10.84 -38.85 -11.24
CA LEU A 210 11.96 -38.77 -12.20
C LEU A 210 12.59 -37.38 -12.27
N LEU A 211 11.79 -36.32 -12.16
CA LEU A 211 12.30 -34.94 -12.09
C LEU A 211 13.04 -34.68 -10.78
N ALA A 212 12.55 -35.21 -9.66
CA ALA A 212 13.21 -35.09 -8.36
C ALA A 212 14.56 -35.83 -8.36
N GLU A 213 14.64 -37.03 -8.95
CA GLU A 213 15.88 -37.78 -9.11
C GLU A 213 16.89 -37.06 -10.01
N LYS A 214 16.46 -36.51 -11.15
CA LYS A 214 17.33 -35.73 -12.04
C LYS A 214 17.81 -34.43 -11.39
N PHE A 215 16.99 -33.78 -10.57
CA PHE A 215 17.39 -32.60 -9.80
C PHE A 215 18.40 -32.94 -8.69
N GLN A 216 18.31 -34.12 -8.08
CA GLN A 216 19.33 -34.57 -7.13
C GLN A 216 20.65 -34.93 -7.82
N GLN A 217 20.60 -35.56 -9.01
CA GLN A 217 21.80 -35.86 -9.79
C GLN A 217 22.52 -34.60 -10.30
N SER A 218 21.78 -33.55 -10.70
CA SER A 218 22.39 -32.29 -11.14
C SER A 218 23.01 -31.47 -10.00
N LEU A 219 22.54 -31.65 -8.76
CA LEU A 219 23.17 -31.08 -7.57
C LEU A 219 24.46 -31.81 -7.15
N LEU A 220 24.58 -33.11 -7.46
CA LEU A 220 25.77 -33.91 -7.14
C LEU A 220 26.92 -33.77 -8.15
N VAL A 221 26.65 -33.37 -9.40
CA VAL A 221 27.68 -33.16 -10.44
C VAL A 221 28.33 -31.76 -10.36
N VAL A 222 27.79 -30.86 -9.53
CA VAL A 222 28.30 -29.49 -9.30
C VAL A 222 29.00 -29.36 -7.94
N ALA A 223 29.17 -30.46 -7.19
CA ALA A 223 29.92 -30.52 -5.94
C ALA A 223 31.36 -31.00 -6.14
#